data_AF-A0A2S7KNB0-F1
#
_entry.id   AF-A0A2S7KNB0-F1
#
_cell.length_a   1.000
_cell.length_b   1.000
_cell.length_c   1.000
_cell.angle_alpha   90.00
_cell.angle_beta   90.00
_cell.angle_gamma   90.00
#
_symmetry.space_group_name_H-M   'P 1'
#
loop_
_entity.id
_entity.type
_entity.pdbx_description
1 polymer ?
#
loop_
_entity_poly.entity_id
_entity_poly.type
_entity_poly.pdbx_seq_one_letter_code
_entity_poly.pdbx_strand_id
1 'polypeptide(L)'
;MYSNPFDQIDHRLKSIEEVLTELNKKTSENRPVNYTVKETAEILKVSEQSIRSYINRGLLPAARIGRHYVIDKEVIDNLDSVKSLRYQRTK
;
A
#
# COMPACT_ATOMS: atom_id res chain seq x y z
N MET A 1 3.46 50.44 -18.70
CA MET A 1 3.27 49.19 -17.95
C MET A 1 4.54 48.90 -17.19
N TYR A 2 4.50 48.84 -15.85
CA TYR A 2 5.66 48.49 -15.04
C TYR A 2 5.78 46.96 -15.00
N SER A 3 6.91 46.42 -15.45
CA SER A 3 7.24 45.00 -15.29
C SER A 3 7.76 44.81 -13.87
N ASN A 4 7.18 43.86 -13.13
CA ASN A 4 7.62 43.58 -11.77
C ASN A 4 9.01 42.90 -11.83
N PRO A 5 10.04 43.47 -11.19
CA PRO A 5 11.41 42.94 -11.26
C PRO A 5 11.55 41.55 -10.61
N PHE A 6 10.55 41.10 -9.85
CA PHE A 6 10.55 39.81 -9.16
C PHE A 6 9.79 38.70 -9.89
N ASP A 7 9.14 38.98 -11.03
CA ASP A 7 8.31 37.98 -11.76
C ASP A 7 9.11 36.71 -12.09
N GLN A 8 10.39 36.86 -12.44
CA GLN A 8 11.27 35.72 -12.72
C GLN A 8 11.49 34.82 -11.50
N ILE A 9 11.56 35.41 -10.30
CA ILE A 9 11.71 34.65 -9.06
C ILE A 9 10.40 33.91 -8.77
N ASP A 10 9.25 34.57 -8.92
CA ASP A 10 7.94 33.96 -8.69
C ASP A 10 7.69 32.77 -9.62
N HIS A 11 8.05 32.90 -10.90
CA HIS A 11 7.97 31.79 -11.85
C HIS A 11 8.85 30.61 -11.45
N ARG A 12 10.08 30.87 -10.98
CA ARG A 12 10.98 29.82 -10.51
C ARG A 12 10.44 29.15 -9.25
N LEU A 13 9.89 29.91 -8.30
CA LEU A 13 9.29 29.36 -7.08
C LEU A 13 8.10 28.46 -7.41
N LYS A 14 7.20 28.88 -8.32
CA LYS A 14 6.08 28.04 -8.78
C LYS A 14 6.56 26.72 -9.40
N SER A 15 7.58 26.77 -10.26
CA SER A 15 8.12 25.56 -10.89
C SER A 15 8.72 24.57 -9.87
N ILE A 16 9.36 25.09 -8.81
CA ILE A 16 9.89 24.25 -7.73
C ILE A 16 8.75 23.62 -6.94
N GLU A 17 7.68 24.36 -6.67
CA GLU A 17 6.51 23.87 -5.95
C GLU A 17 5.79 22.75 -6.72
N GLU A 18 5.66 22.87 -8.04
CA GLU A 18 5.14 21.82 -8.92
C GLU A 18 6.00 20.55 -8.87
N VAL A 19 7.32 20.67 -9.01
CA VAL A 19 8.24 19.52 -8.94
C VAL A 19 8.17 18.83 -7.56
N LEU A 20 8.13 19.60 -6.48
CA LEU A 20 8.05 19.05 -5.12
C LEU A 20 6.72 18.30 -4.87
N THR A 21 5.62 18.82 -5.40
CA THR A 21 4.31 18.17 -5.26
C THR A 21 4.23 16.86 -6.04
N GLU A 22 4.82 16.78 -7.23
CA GLU A 22 4.93 15.53 -8.01
C GLU A 22 5.78 14.47 -7.30
N LEU A 23 6.93 14.87 -6.73
CA LEU A 23 7.81 13.96 -6.02
C LEU A 23 7.14 13.39 -4.77
N ASN A 24 6.41 14.21 -4.01
CA ASN A 24 5.68 13.74 -2.83
C ASN A 24 4.63 12.68 -3.18
N LYS A 25 3.83 12.89 -4.24
CA LYS A 25 2.79 11.92 -4.68
C LYS A 25 3.38 10.54 -5.03
N LYS A 26 4.51 10.51 -5.73
CA LYS A 26 5.19 9.24 -6.09
C LYS A 26 5.66 8.45 -4.87
N THR A 27 5.99 9.10 -3.76
CA THR A 27 6.47 8.42 -2.54
C THR A 27 5.34 7.91 -1.65
N SER A 28 4.13 8.48 -1.72
CA SER A 28 2.97 7.98 -0.98
C SER A 28 2.36 6.73 -1.60
N GLU A 29 2.41 6.59 -2.93
CA GLU A 29 1.79 5.47 -3.65
C GLU A 29 2.65 4.19 -3.65
N ASN A 30 3.97 4.31 -3.41
CA ASN A 30 4.94 3.21 -3.50
C ASN A 30 5.51 2.73 -2.15
N ARG A 31 4.96 3.16 -1.00
CA ARG A 31 5.37 2.51 0.25
C ARG A 31 4.77 1.11 0.29
N PRO A 32 5.57 0.05 0.53
CA PRO A 32 5.01 -1.26 0.80
C PRO A 32 4.15 -1.14 2.06
N VAL A 33 2.84 -1.14 1.86
CA VAL A 33 1.89 -1.10 2.97
C VAL A 33 1.92 -2.49 3.57
N ASN A 34 2.47 -2.55 4.76
CA ASN A 34 2.65 -3.78 5.50
C ASN A 34 1.53 -3.88 6.53
N TYR A 35 0.83 -5.00 6.54
CA TYR A 35 -0.30 -5.22 7.43
C TYR A 35 0.09 -6.11 8.61
N THR A 36 -0.46 -5.79 9.77
CA THR A 36 -0.42 -6.64 10.94
C THR A 36 -1.39 -7.81 10.78
N VAL A 37 -1.25 -8.82 11.65
CA VAL A 37 -2.20 -9.95 11.73
C VAL A 37 -3.64 -9.48 11.92
N LYS A 38 -3.85 -8.42 12.71
CA LYS A 38 -5.17 -7.87 12.99
C LYS A 38 -5.79 -7.22 11.76
N GLU A 39 -5.06 -6.33 11.10
CA GLU A 39 -5.54 -5.68 9.86
C GLU A 39 -5.80 -6.71 8.76
N THR A 40 -4.92 -7.71 8.63
CA THR A 40 -5.10 -8.78 7.64
C THR A 40 -6.35 -9.61 7.93
N ALA A 41 -6.66 -9.85 9.21
CA ALA A 41 -7.88 -10.54 9.63
C ALA A 41 -9.14 -9.74 9.26
N GLU A 42 -9.11 -8.42 9.44
CA GLU A 42 -10.20 -7.51 9.04
C GLU A 42 -10.40 -7.50 7.53
N ILE A 43 -9.32 -7.41 6.73
CA ILE A 43 -9.38 -7.41 5.26
C ILE A 43 -9.94 -8.73 4.72
N LEU A 44 -9.39 -9.86 5.19
CA LEU A 44 -9.80 -11.19 4.73
C LEU A 44 -11.10 -11.69 5.39
N LYS A 45 -11.67 -10.93 6.34
CA LYS A 45 -12.87 -11.25 7.13
C LYS A 45 -12.79 -12.61 7.82
N VAL A 46 -11.65 -12.90 8.43
CA VAL A 46 -11.39 -14.13 9.20
C VAL A 46 -10.91 -13.78 10.61
N SER A 47 -10.82 -14.77 11.50
CA SER A 47 -10.25 -14.53 12.84
C SER A 47 -8.73 -14.34 12.79
N GLU A 48 -8.17 -13.59 13.74
CA GLU A 48 -6.70 -13.48 13.90
C GLU A 48 -6.02 -14.85 14.08
N GLN A 49 -6.70 -15.78 14.74
CA GLN A 49 -6.20 -17.14 14.95
C GLN A 49 -6.13 -17.93 13.65
N SER A 50 -7.07 -17.70 12.72
CA SER A 50 -7.02 -18.26 11.37
C SER A 50 -5.81 -17.72 10.61
N ILE A 51 -5.55 -16.41 10.68
CA ILE A 51 -4.35 -15.82 10.05
C ILE A 51 -3.06 -16.43 10.62
N ARG A 52 -2.93 -16.54 11.95
CA ARG A 52 -1.78 -17.19 12.59
C ARG A 52 -1.62 -18.65 12.14
N SER A 53 -2.73 -19.36 12.01
CA SER A 53 -2.75 -20.74 11.50
C SER A 53 -2.27 -20.80 10.04
N TYR A 54 -2.70 -19.87 9.18
CA TYR A 54 -2.26 -19.80 7.78
C TYR A 54 -0.76 -19.50 7.68
N ILE A 55 -0.24 -18.60 8.52
CA ILE A 55 1.21 -18.32 8.60
C ILE A 55 1.96 -19.56 9.05
N ASN A 56 1.53 -20.20 10.15
CA ASN A 56 2.20 -21.38 10.71
C ASN A 56 2.18 -22.59 9.74
N ARG A 57 1.15 -22.70 8.90
CA ARG A 57 1.03 -23.72 7.86
C ARG A 57 1.77 -23.37 6.56
N GLY A 58 2.35 -22.18 6.45
CA GLY A 58 3.00 -21.70 5.24
C GLY A 58 2.04 -21.33 4.10
N LEU A 59 0.75 -21.18 4.37
CA LEU A 59 -0.27 -20.79 3.39
C LEU A 59 -0.31 -19.28 3.15
N LEU A 60 0.10 -18.50 4.15
CA LEU A 60 0.19 -17.04 4.07
C LEU A 60 1.63 -16.63 4.43
N PRO A 61 2.43 -16.18 3.47
CA PRO A 61 3.78 -15.70 3.75
C PRO A 61 3.71 -14.44 4.61
N ALA A 62 4.50 -14.42 5.68
CA ALA A 62 4.60 -13.28 6.60
C ALA A 62 6.03 -13.15 7.11
N ALA A 63 6.50 -11.91 7.23
CA ALA A 63 7.77 -11.57 7.88
C ALA A 63 7.57 -11.44 9.39
N ARG A 64 8.53 -11.91 10.17
CA ARG A 64 8.53 -11.74 11.62
C ARG A 64 9.38 -10.52 12.00
N ILE A 65 8.74 -9.49 12.54
CA ILE A 65 9.39 -8.29 13.05
C ILE A 65 9.27 -8.30 14.57
N GLY A 66 10.33 -8.75 15.24
CA GLY A 66 10.35 -8.99 16.68
C GLY A 66 9.30 -10.01 17.13
N ARG A 67 8.30 -9.54 17.89
CA ARG A 67 7.18 -10.37 18.39
C ARG A 67 5.95 -10.35 17.47
N HIS A 68 5.95 -9.53 16.43
CA HIS A 68 4.82 -9.33 15.54
C HIS A 68 5.07 -9.99 14.19
N TYR A 69 4.00 -10.48 13.56
CA TYR A 69 4.01 -10.86 12.15
C TYR A 69 3.49 -9.70 11.32
N VAL A 70 4.12 -9.55 10.16
CA VAL A 70 3.84 -8.50 9.18
C VAL A 70 3.68 -9.16 7.82
N ILE A 71 2.62 -8.79 7.11
CA ILE A 71 2.22 -9.38 5.84
C ILE A 71 2.21 -8.28 4.80
N ASP A 72 2.90 -8.52 3.68
CA ASP A 72 2.98 -7.55 2.60
C ASP A 72 1.63 -7.45 1.87
N LYS A 73 1.24 -6.23 1.50
CA LYS A 73 -0.02 -5.98 0.77
C LYS A 73 -0.17 -6.83 -0.49
N GLU A 74 0.90 -6.99 -1.27
CA GLU A 74 0.88 -7.74 -2.52
C GLU A 74 0.39 -9.18 -2.34
N VAL A 75 0.72 -9.80 -1.20
CA VAL A 75 0.26 -11.15 -0.86
C VAL A 75 -1.26 -11.16 -0.72
N ILE A 76 -1.82 -10.18 -0.01
CA ILE A 76 -3.26 -10.10 0.24
C ILE A 76 -4.02 -9.84 -1.07
N ASP A 77 -3.55 -8.90 -1.89
CA ASP A 77 -4.16 -8.57 -3.18
C ASP A 77 -4.16 -9.79 -4.12
N ASN A 78 -3.09 -10.59 -4.10
CA ASN A 78 -3.01 -11.84 -4.84
C ASN A 78 -4.01 -12.90 -4.34
N LEU A 79 -4.27 -13.00 -3.03
CA LEU A 79 -5.25 -13.95 -2.50
C LEU A 79 -6.69 -13.59 -2.92
N ASP A 80 -7.03 -12.31 -2.91
CA ASP A 80 -8.38 -11.87 -3.29
C ASP A 80 -8.64 -12.02 -4.79
N SER A 81 -7.64 -11.78 -5.64
CA SER A 81 -7.76 -12.05 -7.09
C SER A 81 -7.99 -13.54 -7.37
N VAL A 82 -7.38 -14.46 -6.61
CA VAL A 82 -7.60 -15.90 -6.75
C VAL A 82 -9.01 -16.30 -6.32
N LYS A 83 -9.61 -15.68 -5.28
CA LYS A 83 -10.99 -15.97 -4.87
C LYS A 83 -12.01 -15.65 -5.96
N SER A 84 -11.84 -14.51 -6.64
CA SER A 84 -12.74 -14.11 -7.72
C SER A 84 -12.67 -15.08 -8.91
N LEU A 85 -11.49 -15.64 -9.19
CA LEU A 85 -11.29 -16.71 -10.18
C LEU A 85 -11.95 -18.04 -9.76
N ARG A 86 -11.83 -18.44 -8.49
CA ARG A 86 -12.42 -19.71 -8.00
C ARG A 86 -13.95 -19.69 -7.96
N TYR A 87 -14.58 -18.52 -7.85
CA TYR A 87 -16.04 -18.38 -7.75
C TYR A 87 -16.72 -18.05 -9.09
N GLN A 88 -16.10 -18.32 -10.24
CA GLN A 88 -16.83 -18.41 -11.51
C GLN A 88 -17.40 -19.82 -11.66
N ARG A 89 -18.49 -20.10 -10.94
CA ARG A 89 -19.29 -21.30 -11.20
C ARG A 89 -20.07 -21.01 -12.49
N THR A 90 -19.59 -21.53 -13.60
CA THR A 90 -20.30 -21.53 -14.89
C THR A 90 -21.73 -22.04 -14.67
N LYS A 91 -22.69 -21.19 -15.00
CA LYS A 91 -24.11 -21.53 -15.03
C LYS A 91 -24.45 -22.15 -16.37
#